data_AF-A0A965M6Q3-F1
#
_entry.id   AF-A0A965M6Q3-F1
#
_cell.length_a   1.000
_cell.length_b   1.000
_cell.length_c   1.000
_cell.angle_alpha   90.00
_cell.angle_beta   90.00
_cell.angle_gamma   90.00
#
_symmetry.space_group_name_H-M   'P 1'
#
loop_
_entity.id
_entity.type
_entity.pdbx_description
1 polymer ?
#
loop_
_entity_poly.entity_id
_entity_poly.type
_entity_poly.pdbx_seq_one_letter_code
_entity_poly.pdbx_strand_id
1 'polypeptide(L)'
;PAAEFDPQNNLHLLYAISAGNYRLTVVNPDGQILREETRQQGPDKPVLQRKPDGEVSVEGGIVQLPSSLRERLSTLQARIGTQAPPTDPIQP
;
A
#
# COMPACT_ATOMS: atom_id res chain seq x y z
N PRO A 1 2.65 16.63 11.38
CA PRO A 1 1.89 15.35 11.46
C PRO A 1 0.44 15.65 11.07
N ALA A 2 -0.28 14.69 10.51
CA ALA A 2 -1.69 14.79 10.16
C ALA A 2 -2.42 13.55 10.69
N ALA A 3 -3.67 13.73 11.10
CA ALA A 3 -4.50 12.69 11.68
C ALA A 3 -5.94 12.87 11.20
N GLU A 4 -6.58 11.78 10.78
CA GLU A 4 -7.97 11.79 10.30
C GLU A 4 -8.68 10.49 10.70
N PHE A 5 -10.00 10.57 10.87
CA PHE A 5 -10.84 9.41 11.15
C PHE A 5 -11.71 9.05 9.94
N ASP A 6 -11.73 7.77 9.61
CA ASP A 6 -12.66 7.23 8.61
C ASP A 6 -14.05 6.92 9.24
N PRO A 7 -15.07 6.57 8.43
CA PRO A 7 -16.42 6.28 8.93
C PRO A 7 -16.49 5.05 9.84
N GLN A 8 -15.48 4.17 9.78
CA GLN A 8 -15.34 3.01 10.66
C GLN A 8 -14.59 3.36 11.96
N ASN A 9 -14.30 4.64 12.18
CA ASN A 9 -13.57 5.16 13.33
C ASN A 9 -12.12 4.64 13.42
N ASN A 10 -11.54 4.20 12.30
CA ASN A 10 -10.11 3.94 12.25
C ASN A 10 -9.37 5.29 12.16
N LEU A 11 -8.29 5.38 12.93
CA LEU A 11 -7.39 6.52 12.98
C LEU A 11 -6.30 6.36 11.91
N HIS A 12 -6.27 7.28 10.96
CA HIS A 12 -5.23 7.40 9.95
C HIS A 12 -4.22 8.46 10.39
N LEU A 13 -2.95 8.06 10.54
CA LEU A 13 -1.86 8.92 11.00
C LEU A 13 -0.80 9.03 9.92
N LEU A 14 -0.49 10.25 9.50
CA LEU A 14 0.59 10.55 8.56
C LEU A 14 1.61 11.47 9.20
N TYR A 15 2.85 11.00 9.36
CA TYR A 15 3.91 11.75 10.02
C TYR A 15 5.26 11.55 9.34
N ALA A 16 6.13 12.57 9.42
CA ALA A 16 7.48 12.46 8.92
C ALA A 16 8.32 11.58 9.86
N ILE A 17 9.06 10.63 9.30
CA ILE A 17 10.02 9.78 10.02
C ILE A 17 11.47 10.17 9.74
N SER A 18 11.73 10.81 8.59
CA SER A 18 12.99 11.47 8.28
C SER A 18 12.75 12.55 7.23
N ALA A 19 13.79 13.31 6.87
CA ALA A 19 13.71 14.23 5.74
C ALA A 19 13.23 13.50 4.47
N GLY A 20 12.12 13.97 3.90
CA GLY A 20 11.50 13.38 2.71
C GLY A 20 10.88 12.00 2.89
N ASN A 21 10.82 11.43 4.10
CA ASN A 21 10.14 10.14 4.34
C ASN A 21 9.05 10.29 5.38
N TYR A 22 7.91 9.69 5.08
CA TYR A 22 6.69 9.75 5.85
C TYR A 22 6.20 8.34 6.13
N ARG A 23 5.52 8.16 7.26
CA ARG A 23 4.86 6.92 7.65
C ARG A 23 3.37 7.16 7.70
N LEU A 24 2.60 6.33 7.00
CA LEU A 24 1.17 6.17 7.23
C LEU A 24 0.97 4.99 8.18
N THR A 25 0.19 5.20 9.23
CA THR A 25 -0.31 4.14 10.12
C THR A 25 -1.82 4.26 10.21
N VAL A 26 -2.53 3.15 10.03
CA VAL A 26 -3.99 3.08 10.22
C VAL A 26 -4.25 2.15 11.39
N VAL A 27 -4.94 2.66 12.40
CA VAL A 27 -5.21 1.97 13.66
C VAL A 27 -6.72 1.88 13.86
N ASN A 28 -7.24 0.71 14.18
CA ASN A 28 -8.67 0.55 14.47
C ASN A 28 -9.01 1.03 15.91
N PRO A 29 -10.29 1.15 16.28
CA PRO A 29 -10.70 1.55 17.63
C PRO A 29 -10.17 0.64 18.76
N ASP A 30 -9.88 -0.63 18.45
CA ASP A 30 -9.31 -1.59 19.39
C ASP A 30 -7.79 -1.42 19.58
N GLY A 31 -7.17 -0.47 18.88
CA GLY A 31 -5.73 -0.21 18.93
C GLY A 31 -4.89 -1.11 18.02
N GLN A 32 -5.51 -1.95 17.19
CA GLN A 32 -4.81 -2.81 16.23
C GLN A 32 -4.38 -2.01 14.99
N ILE A 33 -3.14 -2.22 14.56
CA ILE A 33 -2.61 -1.61 13.35
C ILE A 33 -3.14 -2.40 12.14
N LEU A 34 -4.03 -1.79 11.37
CA LEU A 34 -4.58 -2.35 10.14
C LEU A 34 -3.65 -2.17 8.94
N ARG A 35 -2.90 -1.08 8.92
CA ARG A 35 -1.99 -0.74 7.82
C ARG A 35 -0.82 0.07 8.34
N GLU A 36 0.37 -0.29 7.88
CA GLU A 36 1.57 0.51 8.08
C GLU A 36 2.36 0.57 6.77
N GLU A 37 2.71 1.77 6.31
CA GLU A 37 3.51 1.93 5.08
C GLU A 37 4.39 3.16 5.13
N THR A 38 5.56 3.06 4.51
CA THR A 38 6.47 4.18 4.32
C THR A 38 6.24 4.81 2.96
N ARG A 39 6.13 6.15 2.92
CA ARG A 39 6.08 6.94 1.70
C ARG A 39 7.28 7.87 1.62
N GLN A 40 7.96 7.85 0.49
CA GLN A 40 8.95 8.85 0.17
C GLN A 40 8.26 10.04 -0.51
N GLN A 41 8.68 11.26 -0.22
CA GLN A 41 8.23 12.44 -0.95
C GLN A 41 8.66 12.33 -2.41
N GLY A 42 7.67 12.41 -3.31
CA GLY A 42 7.88 12.46 -4.75
C GLY A 42 7.83 13.92 -5.23
N PRO A 43 7.14 14.20 -6.35
CA PRO A 43 6.81 15.58 -6.75
C PRO A 43 5.98 16.29 -5.67
N ASP A 44 4.97 15.58 -5.17
CA ASP A 44 4.07 16.07 -4.14
C ASP A 44 4.36 15.42 -2.79
N LYS A 45 4.22 16.24 -1.73
CA LYS A 45 4.30 15.77 -0.35
C LYS A 45 3.08 14.91 -0.04
N PRO A 46 3.24 13.76 0.63
CA PRO A 46 2.09 12.96 1.04
C PRO A 46 1.23 13.74 2.04
N VAL A 47 -0.08 13.74 1.81
CA VAL A 47 -1.10 14.39 2.63
C VAL A 47 -2.29 13.46 2.85
N LEU A 48 -2.95 13.56 4.01
CA LEU A 48 -4.23 12.90 4.22
C LEU A 48 -5.33 13.71 3.53
N GLN A 49 -6.19 12.99 2.82
CA GLN A 49 -7.31 13.53 2.07
C GLN A 49 -8.56 12.76 2.45
N ARG A 50 -9.53 13.49 2.99
CA ARG A 50 -10.86 12.96 3.27
C ARG A 50 -11.74 13.18 2.06
N LYS A 51 -12.25 12.08 1.51
CA LYS A 51 -13.14 12.09 0.36
C LYS A 51 -14.58 12.44 0.79
N PRO A 52 -15.47 12.82 -0.17
CA PRO A 52 -16.86 13.18 0.14
C PRO A 52 -17.69 12.05 0.77
N ASP A 53 -17.32 10.80 0.54
CA ASP A 53 -17.92 9.61 1.15
C ASP A 53 -17.41 9.34 2.58
N GLY A 54 -16.49 10.17 3.07
CA GLY A 54 -15.86 10.05 4.38
C GLY A 54 -14.61 9.17 4.39
N GLU A 55 -14.28 8.48 3.29
CA GLU A 55 -13.08 7.65 3.18
C GLU A 55 -11.83 8.53 3.37
N VAL A 56 -10.88 8.05 4.16
CA VAL A 56 -9.59 8.71 4.33
C VAL A 56 -8.56 8.00 3.46
N SER A 57 -7.91 8.77 2.59
CA SER A 57 -6.86 8.28 1.70
C SER A 57 -5.63 9.17 1.80
N VAL A 58 -4.50 8.70 1.28
CA VAL A 58 -3.28 9.50 1.17
C VAL A 58 -3.05 9.86 -0.28
N GLU A 59 -2.92 11.16 -0.55
CA GLU A 59 -2.50 11.69 -1.85
C GLU A 59 -1.04 12.12 -1.81
N GLY A 60 -0.34 11.96 -2.93
CA GLY A 60 1.07 12.29 -3.03
C GLY A 60 2.00 11.29 -2.34
N GLY A 61 3.30 11.51 -2.51
CA GLY A 61 4.34 10.57 -2.10
C GLY A 61 4.33 9.25 -2.87
N ILE A 62 5.46 8.56 -2.83
CA ILE A 62 5.69 7.26 -3.48
C ILE A 62 5.75 6.20 -2.39
N VAL A 63 4.87 5.20 -2.48
CA VAL A 63 4.86 4.08 -1.54
C VAL A 63 6.15 3.28 -1.71
N GLN A 64 6.92 3.16 -0.62
CA GLN A 64 8.05 2.26 -0.56
C GLN A 64 7.58 0.87 -0.19
N LEU A 65 7.49 0.00 -1.19
CA LEU A 65 7.26 -1.42 -0.98
C LEU A 65 8.52 -2.05 -0.37
N PRO A 66 8.39 -2.89 0.67
CA PRO A 66 9.50 -3.71 1.14
C PRO A 66 10.06 -4.53 -0.03
N SER A 67 11.39 -4.57 -0.17
CA SER A 67 12.07 -5.36 -1.21
C SER A 67 11.63 -6.83 -1.21
N SER A 68 11.38 -7.40 -0.03
CA SER A 68 10.87 -8.75 0.17
C SER A 68 9.48 -9.00 -0.42
N LEU A 69 8.63 -7.97 -0.52
CA LEU A 69 7.32 -8.08 -1.15
C LEU A 69 7.45 -8.03 -2.67
N ARG A 70 8.40 -7.25 -3.19
CA ARG A 70 8.73 -7.18 -4.63
C ARG A 70 9.25 -8.52 -5.16
N GLU A 71 10.13 -9.17 -4.39
CA GLU A 71 10.64 -10.52 -4.69
C GLU A 71 9.53 -11.57 -4.66
N ARG A 72 8.64 -11.52 -3.66
CA ARG A 72 7.47 -12.41 -3.59
C ARG A 72 6.50 -12.20 -4.77
N LEU A 73 6.21 -10.95 -5.14
CA LEU A 73 5.38 -10.64 -6.31
C LEU A 73 6.02 -11.11 -7.62
N SER A 74 7.33 -10.89 -7.79
CA SER A 74 8.07 -11.41 -8.96
C SER A 74 8.02 -12.93 -9.03
N THR A 75 8.20 -13.61 -7.89
CA THR A 75 8.13 -15.07 -7.78
C THR A 75 6.74 -15.60 -8.14
N LEU A 76 5.66 -14.91 -7.73
CA LEU A 76 4.29 -15.29 -8.07
C LEU A 76 3.98 -15.07 -9.56
N GLN A 77 4.42 -13.96 -10.15
CA GLN A 77 4.23 -13.68 -11.57
C GLN A 77 4.99 -14.67 -12.47
N ALA A 78 6.20 -15.07 -12.08
CA ALA A 78 6.98 -16.08 -12.81
C ALA A 78 6.27 -17.44 -12.85
N ARG A 79 5.59 -17.84 -11.76
CA ARG A 79 4.82 -19.09 -11.70
C ARG A 79 3.55 -19.06 -12.55
N ILE A 80 2.89 -17.90 -12.65
CA ILE A 80 1.70 -17.73 -13.49
C ILE A 80 2.09 -17.74 -14.97
N GLY A 81 3.24 -17.17 -15.34
CA GLY A 81 3.76 -17.18 -16.72
C GLY A 81 4.21 -18.57 -17.23
N THR A 82 4.44 -19.54 -16.34
CA THR A 82 4.85 -20.91 -16.70
C THR A 82 3.69 -21.88 -16.96
N GLN A 83 2.43 -21.50 -16.74
CA GLN A 83 1.29 -22.26 -17.27
C GLN A 83 1.05 -21.86 -18.73
N ALA A 84 1.93 -22.31 -19.63
CA ALA A 84 1.52 -22.53 -21.01
C ALA A 84 0.42 -23.62 -20.99
N PRO A 85 -0.68 -23.48 -21.76
CA PRO A 85 -1.68 -24.54 -21.84
C PRO A 85 -1.01 -25.83 -22.32
N PRO A 86 -1.45 -27.01 -21.84
CA PRO A 86 -0.90 -28.26 -22.32
C PRO A 86 -1.10 -28.33 -23.83
N THR A 87 0.00 -28.31 -24.60
CA THR A 87 -0.03 -28.72 -26.00
C THR A 87 -0.32 -30.21 -26.01
N ASP A 88 -1.58 -30.58 -26.23
CA ASP A 88 -1.97 -31.93 -26.58
C ASP A 88 -1.12 -32.37 -27.79
N PRO A 89 -0.35 -33.46 -27.70
CA PRO A 89 0.29 -34.02 -28.86
C PRO A 89 -0.81 -34.66 -29.72
N ILE A 90 -1.11 -34.02 -30.85
CA ILE A 90 -1.80 -34.67 -31.96
C ILE A 90 -0.98 -35.89 -32.34
N GLN A 91 -1.59 -37.08 -32.26
CA GLN A 91 -1.23 -38.24 -33.07
C GLN A 91 -2.18 -39.43 -32.83
N PRO A 92 -2.41 -40.31 -33.82
CA PRO A 92 -2.39 -40.14 -35.27
C PRO A 92 -3.78 -40.21 -35.92
#